data_AF-A0A0Q8R720-F1
#
_entry.id   AF-A0A0Q8R720-F1
#
_cell.length_a   1.000
_cell.length_b   1.000
_cell.length_c   1.000
_cell.angle_alpha   90.00
_cell.angle_beta   90.00
_cell.angle_gamma   90.00
#
_symmetry.space_group_name_H-M   'P 1'
#
loop_
_entity.id
_entity.type
_entity.pdbx_description
1 polymer ?
#
loop_
_entity_poly.entity_id
_entity_poly.type
_entity_poly.pdbx_seq_one_letter_code
_entity_poly.pdbx_strand_id
1 'polypeptide(L)'
;MAGKQSIIVRQGNLFEPDSPLHGKVRGERSVMDFPFFALSKVAIDKELEFKIGKLSIQIRPSATGIATMYDKEIILYVASLMAQAVSRGEEVDQNFTFTAHDFFRITGVARPSKRDYDRFTDALERLQGTQIKTNIQTGSKIEKGWFSWLSEATAEYIEMPNGDQQLRVVKVRLCPWLHRAIQLDGHIYHYNHDYFRLGTIERRLYEIAHCHCVGESIEFPLDALALKVGSTAPLSKFKQHLKAVEASDDLPEYKVSLRDVIPHTERFDTRGRRVTKPDTVVVLAPRDRPTAAMLEAVAA
;
A
#
# COMPACT_ATOMS: atom_id res chain seq x y z
N MET A 1 -44.63 -12.50 14.89
CA MET A 1 -43.47 -12.89 15.71
C MET A 1 -42.21 -12.57 14.92
N ALA A 2 -41.59 -11.42 15.18
CA ALA A 2 -40.38 -10.99 14.50
C ALA A 2 -39.17 -11.49 15.32
N GLY A 3 -38.35 -12.36 14.74
CA GLY A 3 -37.16 -12.90 15.37
C GLY A 3 -36.15 -11.78 15.63
N LYS A 4 -35.84 -11.54 16.90
CA LYS A 4 -34.68 -10.75 17.33
C LYS A 4 -33.43 -11.41 16.76
N GLN A 5 -32.83 -10.82 15.73
CA GLN A 5 -31.44 -11.12 15.39
C GLN A 5 -30.58 -10.66 16.57
N SER A 6 -29.99 -11.62 17.26
CA SER A 6 -28.98 -11.37 18.29
C SER A 6 -27.74 -10.79 17.63
N ILE A 7 -27.51 -9.48 17.80
CA ILE A 7 -26.25 -8.84 17.48
C ILE A 7 -25.21 -9.44 18.43
N ILE A 8 -24.28 -10.24 17.91
CA ILE A 8 -23.17 -10.77 18.69
C ILE A 8 -22.15 -9.64 18.82
N VAL A 9 -22.27 -8.89 19.91
CA VAL A 9 -21.23 -7.94 20.34
C VAL A 9 -20.05 -8.78 20.81
N ARG A 10 -19.02 -8.93 19.97
CA ARG A 10 -17.71 -9.35 20.46
C ARG A 10 -17.11 -8.17 21.23
N GLN A 11 -17.33 -8.13 22.54
CA GLN A 11 -16.25 -7.65 23.40
C GLN A 11 -15.09 -8.61 23.13
N GLY A 12 -14.08 -8.16 22.38
CA GLY A 12 -12.90 -8.97 22.10
C GLY A 12 -12.42 -9.58 23.41
N ASN A 13 -12.33 -10.92 23.47
CA ASN A 13 -11.63 -11.57 24.56
C ASN A 13 -10.26 -10.91 24.61
N LEU A 14 -9.90 -10.25 25.72
CA LEU A 14 -8.67 -9.47 25.89
C LEU A 14 -7.36 -10.27 25.62
N PHE A 15 -7.49 -11.56 25.35
CA PHE A 15 -6.44 -12.57 25.26
C PHE A 15 -6.38 -13.31 23.90
N GLU A 16 -7.36 -13.15 23.00
CA GLU A 16 -7.33 -13.82 21.69
C GLU A 16 -6.99 -12.83 20.58
N PRO A 17 -5.98 -13.12 19.73
CA PRO A 17 -5.64 -12.25 18.62
C PRO A 17 -6.72 -12.30 17.52
N ASP A 18 -6.88 -11.20 16.78
CA ASP A 18 -7.68 -11.10 15.55
C ASP A 18 -7.07 -11.88 14.39
N SER A 19 -5.78 -12.23 14.49
CA SER A 19 -5.09 -13.14 13.57
C SER A 19 -5.40 -14.62 13.87
N PRO A 20 -5.24 -15.54 12.90
CA PRO A 20 -4.67 -15.34 11.57
C PRO A 20 -5.61 -14.69 10.56
N LEU A 21 -5.02 -13.97 9.60
CA LEU A 21 -5.71 -13.63 8.36
C LEU A 21 -5.97 -14.91 7.55
N HIS A 22 -7.23 -15.12 7.20
CA HIS A 22 -7.74 -16.16 6.33
C HIS A 22 -8.10 -15.57 4.96
N GLY A 23 -7.29 -15.88 3.95
CA GLY A 23 -7.51 -15.46 2.57
C GLY A 23 -6.46 -14.48 2.05
N LYS A 24 -6.83 -13.68 1.05
CA LYS A 24 -5.93 -12.75 0.38
C LYS A 24 -5.79 -11.46 1.19
N VAL A 25 -4.61 -10.85 1.10
CA VAL A 25 -4.39 -9.49 1.58
C VAL A 25 -5.28 -8.54 0.79
N ARG A 26 -5.81 -7.56 1.51
CA ARG A 26 -6.69 -6.53 1.00
C ARG A 26 -6.14 -5.15 1.35
N GLY A 27 -6.40 -4.18 0.48
CA GLY A 27 -6.10 -2.77 0.76
C GLY A 27 -7.20 -1.85 0.26
N GLU A 28 -7.28 -0.69 0.90
CA GLU A 28 -8.22 0.36 0.55
C GLU A 28 -7.71 1.17 -0.65
N ARG A 29 -8.63 1.49 -1.56
CA ARG A 29 -8.35 2.11 -2.85
C ARG A 29 -7.57 3.42 -2.76
N SER A 30 -7.94 4.32 -1.87
CA SER A 30 -7.30 5.63 -1.72
C SER A 30 -5.86 5.47 -1.24
N VAL A 31 -5.61 4.55 -0.31
CA VAL A 31 -4.25 4.19 0.12
C VAL A 31 -3.44 3.56 -1.03
N MET A 32 -4.09 2.85 -1.96
CA MET A 32 -3.48 2.32 -3.19
C MET A 32 -3.25 3.39 -4.25
N ASP A 33 -4.15 4.35 -4.42
CA ASP A 33 -4.07 5.27 -5.55
C ASP A 33 -3.03 6.37 -5.32
N PHE A 34 -2.86 6.80 -4.06
CA PHE A 34 -2.08 7.99 -3.73
C PHE A 34 -0.77 7.70 -2.98
N PRO A 35 0.27 8.56 -3.17
CA PRO A 35 1.60 8.32 -2.63
C PRO A 35 1.71 8.76 -1.16
N PHE A 36 1.16 7.97 -0.25
CA PHE A 36 1.20 8.25 1.19
C PHE A 36 2.47 7.79 1.92
N PHE A 37 3.32 7.00 1.25
CA PHE A 37 4.46 6.36 1.86
C PHE A 37 5.74 6.67 1.08
N ALA A 38 6.86 6.79 1.80
CA ALA A 38 8.15 7.06 1.18
C ALA A 38 8.64 5.88 0.32
N LEU A 39 9.18 6.17 -0.86
CA LEU A 39 9.74 5.17 -1.78
C LEU A 39 11.21 4.85 -1.48
N SER A 40 11.54 4.66 -0.21
CA SER A 40 12.91 4.46 0.26
C SER A 40 13.01 3.23 1.17
N LYS A 41 14.18 2.59 1.17
CA LYS A 41 14.56 1.56 2.17
C LYS A 41 15.13 2.19 3.45
N VAL A 42 15.44 3.49 3.41
CA VAL A 42 16.07 4.26 4.49
C VAL A 42 15.09 5.35 4.92
N ALA A 43 15.13 5.71 6.20
CA ALA A 43 14.34 6.78 6.78
C ALA A 43 14.47 8.08 5.96
N ILE A 44 13.33 8.72 5.68
CA ILE A 44 13.25 10.04 5.07
C ILE A 44 12.84 11.03 6.15
N ASP A 45 13.70 12.02 6.40
CA ASP A 45 13.59 13.03 7.46
C ASP A 45 13.07 14.39 6.95
N LYS A 46 12.59 14.43 5.71
CA LYS A 46 12.04 15.62 5.07
C LYS A 46 10.56 15.45 4.76
N GLU A 47 9.81 16.54 4.94
CA GLU A 47 8.40 16.60 4.56
C GLU A 47 8.21 16.31 3.07
N LEU A 48 7.20 15.50 2.75
CA LEU A 48 6.78 15.20 1.39
C LEU A 48 5.45 15.89 1.12
N GLU A 49 5.32 16.49 -0.06
CA GLU A 49 4.08 17.09 -0.53
C GLU A 49 3.73 16.54 -1.92
N PHE A 50 2.46 16.17 -2.07
CA PHE A 50 1.88 15.73 -3.32
C PHE A 50 0.64 16.57 -3.62
N LYS A 51 0.57 17.12 -4.83
CA LYS A 51 -0.54 17.96 -5.30
C LYS A 51 -0.89 17.60 -6.74
N ILE A 52 -2.16 17.30 -6.99
CA ILE A 52 -2.73 17.15 -8.34
C ILE A 52 -4.06 17.88 -8.38
N GLY A 53 -4.13 18.95 -9.19
CA GLY A 53 -5.30 19.82 -9.25
C GLY A 53 -5.65 20.38 -7.86
N LYS A 54 -6.83 20.01 -7.33
CA LYS A 54 -7.28 20.39 -5.99
C LYS A 54 -6.88 19.40 -4.90
N LEU A 55 -6.44 18.19 -5.26
CA LEU A 55 -6.05 17.17 -4.30
C LEU A 55 -4.68 17.49 -3.71
N SER A 56 -4.54 17.34 -2.40
CA SER A 56 -3.27 17.56 -1.68
C SER A 56 -3.05 16.49 -0.62
N ILE A 57 -1.81 16.04 -0.50
CA ILE A 57 -1.32 15.20 0.59
C ILE A 57 0.00 15.81 1.09
N GLN A 58 0.08 16.04 2.39
CA GLN A 58 1.30 16.48 3.08
C GLN A 58 1.66 15.42 4.11
N ILE A 59 2.94 15.07 4.18
CA ILE A 59 3.45 13.99 5.03
C ILE A 59 4.67 14.51 5.77
N ARG A 60 4.59 14.58 7.10
CA ARG A 60 5.69 15.02 7.94
C ARG A 60 6.38 13.83 8.61
N PRO A 61 7.72 13.83 8.64
CA PRO A 61 8.49 12.82 9.35
C PRO A 61 8.29 12.94 10.86
N SER A 62 8.53 11.83 11.56
CA SER A 62 8.86 11.85 12.99
C SER A 62 10.38 11.80 13.19
N ALA A 63 10.84 11.64 14.44
CA ALA A 63 12.25 11.39 14.73
C ALA A 63 12.82 10.14 14.03
N THR A 64 11.97 9.16 13.70
CA THR A 64 12.34 7.93 12.98
C THR A 64 12.11 8.02 11.46
N GLY A 65 11.72 9.20 10.97
CA GLY A 65 11.42 9.49 9.57
C GLY A 65 9.96 9.23 9.17
N ILE A 66 9.71 9.26 7.86
CA ILE A 66 8.41 8.95 7.23
C ILE A 66 8.25 7.43 7.04
N ALA A 67 7.04 6.94 7.27
CA ALA A 67 6.62 5.59 6.95
C ALA A 67 6.85 5.25 5.47
N THR A 68 7.57 4.16 5.23
CA THR A 68 8.00 3.69 3.92
C THR A 68 6.98 2.76 3.28
N MET A 69 7.16 2.47 1.99
CA MET A 69 6.35 1.49 1.26
C MET A 69 6.42 0.06 1.86
N TYR A 70 7.46 -0.26 2.65
CA TYR A 70 7.53 -1.52 3.38
C TYR A 70 6.69 -1.49 4.65
N ASP A 71 6.64 -0.35 5.33
CA ASP A 71 5.81 -0.20 6.55
C ASP A 71 4.32 -0.31 6.23
N LYS A 72 3.92 0.08 5.01
CA LYS A 72 2.55 -0.11 4.47
C LYS A 72 2.06 -1.56 4.58
N GLU A 73 2.94 -2.56 4.60
CA GLU A 73 2.55 -3.96 4.75
C GLU A 73 1.74 -4.21 6.03
N ILE A 74 2.10 -3.54 7.14
CA ILE A 74 1.36 -3.62 8.40
C ILE A 74 -0.04 -3.05 8.21
N ILE A 75 -0.16 -1.91 7.51
CA ILE A 75 -1.45 -1.27 7.22
C ILE A 75 -2.33 -2.18 6.36
N LEU A 76 -1.77 -2.81 5.32
CA LEU A 76 -2.49 -3.78 4.50
C LEU A 76 -2.93 -4.98 5.33
N TYR A 77 -2.08 -5.52 6.20
CA TYR A 77 -2.42 -6.65 7.04
C TYR A 77 -3.59 -6.34 8.00
N VAL A 78 -3.51 -5.22 8.71
CA VAL A 78 -4.57 -4.81 9.64
C VAL A 78 -5.87 -4.47 8.90
N ALA A 79 -5.79 -3.79 7.75
CA ALA A 79 -6.95 -3.55 6.89
C ALA A 79 -7.59 -4.85 6.39
N SER A 80 -6.78 -5.88 6.15
CA SER A 80 -7.27 -7.21 5.75
C SER A 80 -8.03 -7.89 6.89
N LEU A 81 -7.52 -7.84 8.12
CA LEU A 81 -8.20 -8.35 9.32
C LEU A 81 -9.54 -7.63 9.53
N MET A 82 -9.54 -6.30 9.41
CA MET A 82 -10.75 -5.48 9.48
C MET A 82 -11.78 -5.91 8.43
N ALA A 83 -11.37 -5.99 7.16
CA ALA A 83 -12.26 -6.43 6.08
C ALA A 83 -12.76 -7.87 6.28
N GLN A 84 -11.95 -8.76 6.86
CA GLN A 84 -12.35 -10.12 7.20
C GLN A 84 -13.45 -10.11 8.27
N ALA A 85 -13.30 -9.32 9.34
CA ALA A 85 -14.30 -9.18 10.39
C ALA A 85 -15.60 -8.56 9.87
N VAL A 86 -15.51 -7.48 9.08
CA VAL A 86 -16.67 -6.87 8.41
C VAL A 86 -17.41 -7.88 7.53
N SER A 87 -16.68 -8.71 6.76
CA SER A 87 -17.30 -9.74 5.90
C SER A 87 -18.03 -10.84 6.68
N ARG A 88 -17.73 -11.02 7.97
CA ARG A 88 -18.44 -11.93 8.88
C ARG A 88 -19.65 -11.27 9.55
N GLY A 89 -19.92 -9.99 9.28
CA GLY A 89 -21.00 -9.23 9.92
C GLY A 89 -20.68 -8.80 11.35
N GLU A 90 -19.40 -8.77 11.73
CA GLU A 90 -18.97 -8.33 13.05
C GLU A 90 -18.92 -6.79 13.12
N GLU A 91 -19.26 -6.21 14.27
CA GLU A 91 -18.90 -4.82 14.55
C GLU A 91 -17.40 -4.73 14.77
N VAL A 92 -16.72 -3.87 14.01
CA VAL A 92 -15.26 -3.74 14.05
C VAL A 92 -14.86 -2.40 14.63
N ASP A 93 -14.13 -2.45 15.74
CA ASP A 93 -13.55 -1.26 16.35
C ASP A 93 -12.26 -0.83 15.63
N GLN A 94 -11.47 0.03 16.25
CA GLN A 94 -10.19 0.51 15.70
C GLN A 94 -8.99 -0.28 16.23
N ASN A 95 -9.16 -1.14 17.24
CA ASN A 95 -8.08 -1.82 17.91
C ASN A 95 -7.92 -3.21 17.31
N PHE A 96 -6.69 -3.54 16.91
CA PHE A 96 -6.38 -4.84 16.36
C PHE A 96 -5.21 -5.45 17.12
N THR A 97 -5.37 -6.72 17.48
CA THR A 97 -4.35 -7.54 18.13
C THR A 97 -3.97 -8.68 17.21
N PHE A 98 -2.69 -8.85 16.90
CA PHE A 98 -2.23 -9.94 16.05
C PHE A 98 -0.86 -10.46 16.48
N THR A 99 -0.51 -11.66 16.04
CA THR A 99 0.84 -12.19 16.27
C THR A 99 1.79 -11.76 15.15
N ALA A 100 3.04 -11.45 15.51
CA ALA A 100 4.07 -11.14 14.51
C ALA A 100 4.32 -12.33 13.56
N HIS A 101 4.22 -13.55 14.07
CA HIS A 101 4.31 -14.77 13.28
C HIS A 101 3.26 -14.83 12.16
N ASP A 102 1.99 -14.54 12.46
CA ASP A 102 0.94 -14.55 11.43
C ASP A 102 1.14 -13.43 10.39
N PHE A 103 1.61 -12.26 10.82
CA PHE A 103 1.99 -11.17 9.90
C PHE A 103 3.11 -11.62 8.94
N PHE A 104 4.21 -12.13 9.47
CA PHE A 104 5.36 -12.55 8.66
C PHE A 104 5.01 -13.68 7.70
N ARG A 105 4.14 -14.61 8.09
CA ARG A 105 3.62 -15.65 7.19
C ARG A 105 2.92 -15.05 5.97
N ILE A 106 2.12 -14.00 6.16
CA ILE A 106 1.39 -13.34 5.07
C ILE A 106 2.31 -12.51 4.17
N THR A 107 3.32 -11.83 4.73
CA THR A 107 4.27 -11.02 3.96
C THR A 107 5.41 -11.82 3.33
N GLY A 108 5.40 -13.15 3.48
CA GLY A 108 6.32 -14.07 2.81
C GLY A 108 7.64 -14.30 3.55
N VAL A 109 7.72 -13.95 4.83
CA VAL A 109 8.89 -14.18 5.70
C VAL A 109 8.67 -15.45 6.52
N ALA A 110 9.09 -16.60 5.98
CA ALA A 110 8.86 -17.90 6.61
C ALA A 110 9.62 -18.12 7.92
N ARG A 111 10.82 -17.52 8.07
CA ARG A 111 11.67 -17.63 9.26
C ARG A 111 12.24 -16.25 9.61
N PRO A 112 11.48 -15.40 10.32
CA PRO A 112 11.94 -14.07 10.68
C PRO A 112 13.16 -14.15 11.61
N SER A 113 14.20 -13.40 11.25
CA SER A 113 15.39 -13.20 12.06
C SER A 113 15.21 -12.05 13.04
N LYS A 114 16.13 -11.88 14.00
CA LYS A 114 16.14 -10.71 14.91
C LYS A 114 16.01 -9.38 14.16
N ARG A 115 16.73 -9.25 13.05
CA ARG A 115 16.69 -8.05 12.19
C ARG A 115 15.30 -7.77 11.60
N ASP A 116 14.54 -8.81 11.30
CA ASP A 116 13.19 -8.64 10.75
C ASP A 116 12.22 -8.16 11.83
N TYR A 117 12.37 -8.64 13.07
CA TYR A 117 11.65 -8.12 14.22
C TYR A 117 12.02 -6.67 14.54
N ASP A 118 13.32 -6.32 14.52
CA ASP A 118 13.76 -4.93 14.75
C ASP A 118 13.14 -3.99 13.69
N ARG A 119 13.18 -4.38 12.41
CA ARG A 119 12.56 -3.62 11.31
C ARG A 119 11.05 -3.48 11.46
N PHE A 120 10.39 -4.54 11.94
CA PHE A 120 8.95 -4.52 12.19
C PHE A 120 8.60 -3.53 13.30
N THR A 121 9.38 -3.49 14.38
CA THR A 121 9.21 -2.51 15.47
C THR A 121 9.49 -1.10 14.97
N ASP A 122 10.57 -0.87 14.20
CA ASP A 122 10.85 0.43 13.60
C ASP A 122 9.71 0.89 12.66
N ALA A 123 9.07 -0.06 11.97
CA ALA A 123 7.93 0.22 11.09
C ALA A 123 6.70 0.67 11.89
N LEU A 124 6.41 0.03 13.03
CA LEU A 124 5.35 0.48 13.94
C LEU A 124 5.60 1.90 14.45
N GLU A 125 6.83 2.20 14.86
CA GLU A 125 7.22 3.54 15.31
C GLU A 125 7.04 4.58 14.20
N ARG A 126 7.48 4.29 12.97
CA ARG A 126 7.29 5.20 11.83
C ARG A 126 5.81 5.40 11.48
N LEU A 127 4.99 4.35 11.54
CA LEU A 127 3.54 4.43 11.28
C LEU A 127 2.80 5.25 12.33
N GLN A 128 3.24 5.18 13.60
CA GLN A 128 2.70 5.98 14.68
C GLN A 128 3.21 7.43 14.63
N GLY A 129 4.46 7.65 14.23
CA GLY A 129 5.09 8.96 14.21
C GLY A 129 4.74 9.82 12.99
N THR A 130 4.60 9.21 11.81
CA THR A 130 4.36 9.94 10.55
C THR A 130 3.04 10.68 10.58
N GLN A 131 3.06 11.99 10.39
CA GLN A 131 1.87 12.82 10.37
C GLN A 131 1.41 13.08 8.93
N ILE A 132 0.14 12.86 8.64
CA ILE A 132 -0.47 13.03 7.32
C ILE A 132 -1.59 14.06 7.39
N LYS A 133 -1.62 14.97 6.43
CA LYS A 133 -2.72 15.89 6.18
C LYS A 133 -3.16 15.76 4.74
N THR A 134 -4.45 15.49 4.52
CA THR A 134 -5.01 15.38 3.18
C THR A 134 -6.44 15.91 3.12
N ASN A 135 -6.88 16.30 1.93
CA ASN A 135 -8.27 16.65 1.64
C ASN A 135 -9.06 15.53 0.96
N ILE A 136 -8.50 14.31 0.89
CA ILE A 136 -9.21 13.12 0.41
C ILE A 136 -10.33 12.77 1.41
N GLN A 137 -11.54 12.61 0.88
CA GLN A 137 -12.74 12.27 1.65
C GLN A 137 -12.78 10.78 1.98
N THR A 138 -13.18 10.44 3.20
CA THR A 138 -13.53 9.06 3.60
C THR A 138 -14.84 9.06 4.39
N GLY A 139 -15.77 8.17 4.04
CA GLY A 139 -17.10 8.12 4.65
C GLY A 139 -17.85 9.45 4.58
N SER A 140 -17.77 10.13 3.42
CA SER A 140 -18.33 11.47 3.17
C SER A 140 -17.79 12.60 4.06
N LYS A 141 -16.64 12.40 4.74
CA LYS A 141 -16.00 13.41 5.60
C LYS A 141 -14.58 13.73 5.12
N ILE A 142 -14.21 15.01 5.19
CA ILE A 142 -12.81 15.44 5.09
C ILE A 142 -12.26 15.55 6.51
N GLU A 143 -11.13 14.90 6.76
CA GLU A 143 -10.41 15.04 8.02
C GLU A 143 -9.67 16.39 8.05
N LYS A 144 -10.01 17.24 9.01
CA LYS A 144 -9.34 18.54 9.19
C LYS A 144 -8.24 18.40 10.23
N GLY A 145 -7.02 18.16 9.79
CA GLY A 145 -5.87 18.11 10.69
C GLY A 145 -4.77 17.19 10.22
N TRP A 146 -3.89 16.84 11.15
CA TRP A 146 -2.88 15.82 10.97
C TRP A 146 -3.34 14.55 11.66
N PHE A 147 -3.06 13.40 11.05
CA PHE A 147 -3.27 12.09 11.65
C PHE A 147 -2.08 11.18 11.37
N SER A 148 -1.84 10.22 12.26
CA SER A 148 -0.93 9.09 12.02
C SER A 148 -1.70 7.91 11.46
N TRP A 149 -1.03 6.97 10.79
CA TRP A 149 -1.69 5.72 10.37
C TRP A 149 -2.17 4.91 11.56
N LEU A 150 -1.32 4.82 12.58
CA LEU A 150 -1.61 4.20 13.87
C LEU A 150 -1.65 5.28 14.94
N SER A 151 -2.75 5.40 15.69
CA SER A 151 -2.76 6.31 16.85
C SER A 151 -2.02 5.69 18.02
N GLU A 152 -2.05 4.36 18.14
CA GLU A 152 -1.35 3.58 19.16
C GLU A 152 -0.76 2.33 18.52
N ALA A 153 0.43 1.93 18.97
CA ALA A 153 1.10 0.71 18.57
C ALA A 153 1.94 0.20 19.75
N THR A 154 1.72 -1.04 20.16
CA THR A 154 2.51 -1.71 21.18
C THR A 154 2.92 -3.10 20.72
N ALA A 155 4.15 -3.47 21.05
CA ALA A 155 4.77 -4.74 20.75
C ALA A 155 5.11 -5.42 22.08
N GLU A 156 4.43 -6.53 22.40
CA GLU A 156 4.62 -7.28 23.64
C GLU A 156 5.63 -8.40 23.42
N TYR A 157 6.72 -8.33 24.17
CA TYR A 157 7.80 -9.31 24.17
C TYR A 157 7.68 -10.25 25.37
N ILE A 158 8.02 -11.52 25.15
CA ILE A 158 8.23 -12.48 26.23
C ILE A 158 9.72 -12.80 26.34
N GLU A 159 10.21 -12.95 27.56
CA GLU A 159 11.57 -13.43 27.81
C GLU A 159 11.58 -14.96 27.72
N MET A 160 12.45 -15.50 26.88
CA MET A 160 12.65 -16.92 26.71
C MET A 160 13.64 -17.45 27.77
N PRO A 161 13.62 -18.76 28.08
CA PRO A 161 14.51 -19.34 29.09
C PRO A 161 16.01 -19.16 28.81
N ASN A 162 16.38 -18.88 27.55
CA ASN A 162 17.75 -18.59 27.13
C ASN A 162 18.13 -17.10 27.29
N GLY A 163 17.24 -16.26 27.83
CA GLY A 163 17.42 -14.82 28.00
C GLY A 163 17.07 -13.96 26.78
N ASP A 164 16.66 -14.57 25.66
CA ASP A 164 16.26 -13.83 24.46
C ASP A 164 14.83 -13.30 24.60
N GLN A 165 14.56 -12.14 24.03
CA GLN A 165 13.19 -11.61 23.93
C GLN A 165 12.55 -12.01 22.60
N GLN A 166 11.34 -12.55 22.66
CA GLN A 166 10.54 -12.91 21.49
C GLN A 166 9.28 -12.04 21.41
N LEU A 167 9.10 -11.33 20.29
CA LEU A 167 7.87 -10.60 20.00
C LEU A 167 6.72 -11.60 19.82
N ARG A 168 5.68 -11.48 20.65
CA ARG A 168 4.55 -12.41 20.63
C ARG A 168 3.29 -11.76 20.08
N VAL A 169 2.92 -10.61 20.65
CA VAL A 169 1.64 -9.95 20.38
C VAL A 169 1.91 -8.51 19.98
N VAL A 170 1.19 -8.05 18.97
CA VAL A 170 1.21 -6.68 18.47
C VAL A 170 -0.20 -6.15 18.61
N LYS A 171 -0.34 -5.01 19.28
CA LYS A 171 -1.61 -4.29 19.42
C LYS A 171 -1.49 -2.95 18.72
N VAL A 172 -2.42 -2.64 17.85
CA VAL A 172 -2.43 -1.38 17.11
C VAL A 172 -3.81 -0.76 17.13
N ARG A 173 -3.86 0.56 17.04
CA ARG A 173 -5.10 1.31 16.87
C ARG A 173 -5.07 2.08 15.56
N LEU A 174 -5.95 1.70 14.63
CA LEU A 174 -6.10 2.38 13.35
C LEU A 174 -6.63 3.80 13.54
N CYS A 175 -6.17 4.71 12.68
CA CYS A 175 -6.71 6.06 12.67
C CYS A 175 -8.15 6.11 12.16
N PRO A 176 -8.94 7.12 12.58
CA PRO A 176 -10.31 7.28 12.12
C PRO A 176 -10.45 7.42 10.61
N TRP A 177 -9.46 8.03 9.93
CA TRP A 177 -9.50 8.22 8.49
C TRP A 177 -9.53 6.89 7.73
N LEU A 178 -8.61 5.97 8.08
CA LEU A 178 -8.50 4.66 7.42
C LEU A 178 -9.62 3.71 7.84
N HIS A 179 -9.99 3.71 9.12
CA HIS A 179 -11.11 2.92 9.63
C HIS A 179 -12.41 3.27 8.89
N ARG A 180 -12.73 4.57 8.72
CA ARG A 180 -13.89 5.01 7.92
C ARG A 180 -13.77 4.58 6.47
N ALA A 181 -12.60 4.70 5.85
CA ALA A 181 -12.39 4.32 4.46
C ALA A 181 -12.70 2.85 4.22
N ILE A 182 -12.25 1.97 5.11
CA ILE A 182 -12.48 0.53 5.00
C ILE A 182 -13.94 0.19 5.30
N GLN A 183 -14.53 0.76 6.35
CA GLN A 183 -15.87 0.41 6.81
C GLN A 183 -16.99 0.98 5.93
N LEU A 184 -16.84 2.21 5.45
CA LEU A 184 -17.93 2.97 4.83
C LEU A 184 -17.79 3.09 3.31
N ASP A 185 -16.57 3.24 2.79
CA ASP A 185 -16.39 3.43 1.35
C ASP A 185 -16.36 2.09 0.60
N GLY A 186 -15.98 0.99 1.27
CA GLY A 186 -16.11 -0.38 0.75
C GLY A 186 -15.22 -0.72 -0.45
N HIS A 187 -14.35 0.20 -0.90
CA HIS A 187 -13.45 0.02 -2.03
C HIS A 187 -12.19 -0.75 -1.63
N ILE A 188 -12.37 -2.03 -1.33
CA ILE A 188 -11.33 -2.93 -0.85
C ILE A 188 -10.92 -3.88 -1.97
N TYR A 189 -9.63 -3.83 -2.33
CA TYR A 189 -9.05 -4.60 -3.43
C TYR A 189 -8.14 -5.72 -2.92
N HIS A 190 -8.13 -6.85 -3.61
CA HIS A 190 -7.25 -7.96 -3.29
C HIS A 190 -5.85 -7.75 -3.89
N TYR A 191 -4.82 -8.05 -3.11
CA TYR A 191 -3.44 -8.06 -3.57
C TYR A 191 -3.03 -9.47 -4.00
N ASN A 192 -2.20 -9.54 -5.05
CA ASN A 192 -1.49 -10.75 -5.41
C ASN A 192 -0.44 -11.09 -4.33
N HIS A 193 -0.19 -12.37 -4.07
CA HIS A 193 0.79 -12.81 -3.07
C HIS A 193 2.21 -12.33 -3.39
N ASP A 194 2.59 -12.28 -4.67
CA ASP A 194 3.92 -11.84 -5.09
C ASP A 194 4.15 -10.33 -4.93
N TYR A 195 3.11 -9.55 -4.58
CA TYR A 195 3.23 -8.13 -4.28
C TYR A 195 4.33 -7.82 -3.24
N PHE A 196 4.45 -8.65 -2.20
CA PHE A 196 5.42 -8.42 -1.12
C PHE A 196 6.87 -8.60 -1.57
N ARG A 197 7.11 -9.23 -2.72
CA ARG A 197 8.46 -9.42 -3.30
C ARG A 197 8.93 -8.21 -4.11
N LEU A 198 8.01 -7.32 -4.46
CA LEU A 198 8.29 -6.14 -5.29
C LEU A 198 9.06 -5.06 -4.53
N GLY A 199 9.87 -4.30 -5.26
CA GLY A 199 10.49 -3.06 -4.78
C GLY A 199 9.48 -1.91 -4.60
N THR A 200 9.94 -0.79 -4.04
CA THR A 200 9.03 0.32 -3.66
C THR A 200 8.31 0.95 -4.85
N ILE A 201 9.01 1.13 -5.98
CA ILE A 201 8.43 1.69 -7.20
C ILE A 201 7.50 0.67 -7.86
N GLU A 202 7.92 -0.58 -7.94
CA GLU A 202 7.15 -1.68 -8.52
C GLU A 202 5.83 -1.88 -7.76
N ARG A 203 5.84 -1.80 -6.42
CA ARG A 203 4.63 -1.79 -5.59
C ARG A 203 3.67 -0.66 -5.97
N ARG A 204 4.18 0.57 -6.14
CA ARG A 204 3.35 1.70 -6.58
C ARG A 204 2.77 1.48 -7.97
N LEU A 205 3.57 0.95 -8.91
CA LEU A 205 3.10 0.64 -10.26
C LEU A 205 2.00 -0.43 -10.23
N TYR A 206 2.18 -1.49 -9.44
CA TYR A 206 1.15 -2.50 -9.21
C TYR A 206 -0.14 -1.88 -8.68
N GLU A 207 -0.06 -1.03 -7.66
CA GLU A 207 -1.24 -0.41 -7.04
C GLU A 207 -1.97 0.54 -7.99
N ILE A 208 -1.23 1.37 -8.73
CA ILE A 208 -1.81 2.26 -9.75
C ILE A 208 -2.46 1.42 -10.85
N ALA A 209 -1.79 0.39 -11.36
CA ALA A 209 -2.38 -0.50 -12.35
C ALA A 209 -3.66 -1.15 -11.79
N HIS A 210 -3.64 -1.64 -10.56
CA HIS A 210 -4.80 -2.28 -9.93
C HIS A 210 -5.98 -1.33 -9.70
N CYS A 211 -5.72 -0.04 -9.49
CA CYS A 211 -6.78 0.97 -9.34
C CYS A 211 -7.39 1.46 -10.65
N HIS A 212 -6.66 1.38 -11.77
CA HIS A 212 -7.01 2.05 -13.04
C HIS A 212 -7.16 1.12 -14.24
N CYS A 213 -6.48 -0.03 -14.27
CA CYS A 213 -6.56 -1.03 -15.34
C CYS A 213 -7.77 -1.95 -15.15
N VAL A 214 -8.98 -1.45 -15.34
CA VAL A 214 -10.21 -2.26 -15.25
C VAL A 214 -10.48 -2.94 -16.59
N GLY A 215 -9.74 -4.02 -16.86
CA GLY A 215 -9.87 -4.82 -18.10
C GLY A 215 -9.23 -4.17 -19.34
N GLU A 216 -8.83 -2.91 -19.27
CA GLU A 216 -8.19 -2.17 -20.35
C GLU A 216 -6.82 -1.62 -19.90
N SER A 217 -5.95 -1.35 -20.88
CA SER A 217 -4.68 -0.67 -20.63
C SER A 217 -4.90 0.82 -20.39
N ILE A 218 -4.10 1.40 -19.50
CA ILE A 218 -4.05 2.85 -19.27
C ILE A 218 -2.68 3.40 -19.64
N GLU A 219 -2.67 4.60 -20.22
CA GLU A 219 -1.46 5.31 -20.61
C GLU A 219 -1.24 6.52 -19.71
N PHE A 220 0.01 6.73 -19.29
CA PHE A 220 0.42 7.90 -18.53
C PHE A 220 1.61 8.58 -19.21
N PRO A 221 1.60 9.92 -19.36
CA PRO A 221 2.82 10.68 -19.56
C PRO A 221 3.83 10.36 -18.44
N LEU A 222 5.12 10.25 -18.78
CA LEU A 222 6.17 9.87 -17.84
C LEU A 222 6.22 10.73 -16.57
N ASP A 223 6.05 12.04 -16.72
CA ASP A 223 6.03 13.02 -15.63
C ASP A 223 4.78 12.88 -14.75
N ALA A 224 3.61 12.68 -15.35
CA ALA A 224 2.37 12.40 -14.64
C ALA A 224 2.45 11.09 -13.83
N LEU A 225 3.03 10.03 -14.42
CA LEU A 225 3.25 8.78 -13.69
C LEU A 225 4.27 8.96 -12.56
N ALA A 226 5.37 9.68 -12.78
CA ALA A 226 6.37 9.95 -11.74
C ALA A 226 5.72 10.63 -10.53
N LEU A 227 4.87 11.63 -10.80
CA LEU A 227 4.11 12.33 -9.77
C LEU A 227 3.14 11.39 -9.04
N LYS A 228 2.35 10.57 -9.77
CA LYS A 228 1.37 9.64 -9.19
C LYS A 228 2.00 8.50 -8.39
N VAL A 229 3.18 8.03 -8.83
CA VAL A 229 4.02 7.08 -8.07
C VAL A 229 4.54 7.73 -6.79
N GLY A 230 4.83 9.04 -6.82
CA GLY A 230 5.46 9.77 -5.71
C GLY A 230 6.99 9.76 -5.80
N SER A 231 7.55 9.63 -7.01
CA SER A 231 9.00 9.63 -7.21
C SER A 231 9.57 11.04 -7.13
N THR A 232 10.62 11.21 -6.31
CA THR A 232 11.41 12.45 -6.24
C THR A 232 12.67 12.40 -7.09
N ALA A 233 12.91 11.28 -7.79
CA ALA A 233 14.07 11.13 -8.65
C ALA A 233 13.93 11.99 -9.92
N PRO A 234 15.05 12.45 -10.52
CA PRO A 234 15.01 13.05 -11.86
C PRO A 234 14.32 12.12 -12.86
N LEU A 235 13.51 12.69 -13.77
CA LEU A 235 12.71 11.91 -14.73
C LEU A 235 13.56 10.95 -15.59
N SER A 236 14.81 11.28 -15.86
CA SER A 236 15.74 10.38 -16.58
C SER A 236 16.03 9.11 -15.80
N LYS A 237 16.29 9.22 -14.49
CA LYS A 237 16.50 8.07 -13.59
C LYS A 237 15.21 7.28 -13.41
N PHE A 238 14.07 7.96 -13.28
CA PHE A 238 12.78 7.29 -13.22
C PHE A 238 12.49 6.50 -14.50
N LYS A 239 12.70 7.08 -15.70
CA LYS A 239 12.60 6.36 -16.98
C LYS A 239 13.53 5.15 -17.04
N GLN A 240 14.78 5.29 -16.58
CA GLN A 240 15.72 4.16 -16.54
C GLN A 240 15.23 3.04 -15.62
N HIS A 241 14.68 3.39 -14.46
CA HIS A 241 14.07 2.42 -13.53
C HIS A 241 12.89 1.71 -14.20
N LEU A 242 11.98 2.46 -14.84
CA LEU A 242 10.84 1.87 -15.53
C LEU A 242 11.25 0.93 -16.67
N LYS A 243 12.33 1.23 -17.40
CA LYS A 243 12.90 0.29 -18.39
C LYS A 243 13.39 -1.01 -17.75
N ALA A 244 13.96 -0.95 -16.55
CA ALA A 244 14.35 -2.16 -15.82
C ALA A 244 13.13 -2.99 -15.41
N VAL A 245 12.04 -2.33 -14.97
CA VAL A 245 10.76 -2.99 -14.64
C VAL A 245 10.11 -3.61 -15.87
N GLU A 246 10.10 -2.90 -17.00
CA GLU A 246 9.63 -3.44 -18.29
C GLU A 246 10.45 -4.66 -18.72
N ALA A 247 11.78 -4.60 -18.57
CA ALA A 247 12.66 -5.69 -18.96
C ALA A 247 12.56 -6.93 -18.06
N SER A 248 12.35 -6.75 -16.75
CA SER A 248 12.22 -7.86 -15.82
C SER A 248 10.84 -8.52 -15.89
N ASP A 249 9.81 -7.76 -16.26
CA ASP A 249 8.43 -8.23 -16.42
C ASP A 249 7.89 -8.98 -15.19
N ASP A 250 8.37 -8.63 -13.99
CA ASP A 250 8.04 -9.31 -12.74
C ASP A 250 6.76 -8.78 -12.06
N LEU A 251 6.09 -7.78 -12.66
CA LEU A 251 4.90 -7.19 -12.06
C LEU A 251 3.74 -8.21 -12.11
N PRO A 252 3.19 -8.66 -10.97
CA PRO A 252 2.12 -9.65 -10.95
C PRO A 252 0.85 -9.04 -11.55
N GLU A 253 0.11 -9.84 -12.32
CA GLU A 253 -1.17 -9.48 -12.97
C GLU A 253 -1.12 -8.33 -13.99
N TYR A 254 -0.02 -7.59 -14.09
CA TYR A 254 0.11 -6.41 -14.94
C TYR A 254 1.43 -6.42 -15.72
N LYS A 255 1.49 -5.62 -16.79
CA LYS A 255 2.68 -5.34 -17.57
C LYS A 255 2.91 -3.85 -17.64
N VAL A 256 4.19 -3.45 -17.65
CA VAL A 256 4.62 -2.08 -17.87
C VAL A 256 5.33 -2.04 -19.21
N SER A 257 4.94 -1.12 -20.09
CA SER A 257 5.69 -0.87 -21.33
C SER A 257 5.91 0.61 -21.57
N LEU A 258 7.00 0.95 -22.24
CA LEU A 258 7.37 2.33 -22.57
C LEU A 258 7.29 2.54 -24.08
N ARG A 259 6.57 3.59 -24.48
CA ARG A 259 6.46 4.02 -25.88
C ARG A 259 6.97 5.44 -26.02
N ASP A 260 7.83 5.67 -27.00
CA ASP A 260 8.21 7.02 -27.38
C ASP A 260 7.19 7.52 -28.42
N VAL A 261 6.56 8.67 -28.13
CA VAL A 261 5.48 9.26 -28.92
C VAL A 261 5.93 10.61 -29.46
N ILE A 262 5.56 10.91 -30.70
CA ILE A 262 5.84 12.21 -31.32
C ILE A 262 4.90 13.25 -30.68
N PRO A 263 5.43 14.32 -30.07
CA PRO A 263 4.59 15.34 -29.45
C PRO A 263 3.65 15.96 -30.49
N HIS A 264 2.35 15.98 -30.21
CA HIS A 264 1.35 16.63 -31.08
C HIS A 264 1.50 18.16 -31.10
N THR A 265 2.10 18.74 -30.06
CA THR A 265 2.36 20.18 -29.93
C THR A 265 3.84 20.49 -30.09
N GLU A 266 4.15 21.50 -30.91
CA GLU A 266 5.51 22.00 -31.05
C GLU A 266 5.97 22.62 -29.72
N ARG A 267 7.09 22.11 -29.20
CA ARG A 267 7.72 22.66 -28.00
C ARG A 267 8.97 23.41 -28.39
N PHE A 268 9.22 24.53 -27.73
CA PHE A 268 10.44 25.31 -27.87
C PHE A 268 11.16 25.34 -26.52
N ASP A 269 12.50 25.25 -26.53
CA ASP A 269 13.30 25.42 -25.33
C ASP A 269 13.33 26.89 -24.90
N THR A 270 13.96 27.19 -23.76
CA THR A 270 14.12 28.57 -23.25
C THR A 270 14.91 29.48 -24.20
N ARG A 271 15.53 28.94 -25.25
CA ARG A 271 16.27 29.66 -26.30
C ARG A 271 15.49 29.71 -27.62
N GLY A 272 14.20 29.34 -27.63
CA GLY A 272 13.35 29.37 -28.82
C GLY A 272 13.67 28.29 -29.85
N ARG A 273 14.44 27.25 -29.50
CA ARG A 273 14.74 26.14 -30.42
C ARG A 273 13.67 25.06 -30.30
N ARG A 274 13.21 24.55 -31.44
CA ARG A 274 12.23 23.46 -31.48
C ARG A 274 12.81 22.22 -30.80
N VAL A 275 12.10 21.70 -29.82
CA VAL A 275 12.40 20.44 -29.14
C VAL A 275 11.80 19.31 -29.97
N THR A 276 12.67 18.47 -30.52
CA THR A 276 12.30 17.32 -31.36
C THR A 276 12.34 15.99 -30.61
N LYS A 277 12.74 16.00 -29.34
CA LYS A 277 12.82 14.80 -28.53
C LYS A 277 11.41 14.20 -28.33
N PRO A 278 11.22 12.90 -28.59
CA PRO A 278 9.92 12.27 -28.37
C PRO A 278 9.57 12.27 -26.88
N ASP A 279 8.27 12.38 -26.61
CA ASP A 279 7.72 12.17 -25.28
C ASP A 279 7.70 10.69 -24.96
N THR A 280 7.77 10.35 -23.68
CA THR A 280 7.64 8.95 -23.25
C THR A 280 6.30 8.78 -22.57
N VAL A 281 5.53 7.84 -23.11
CA VAL A 281 4.29 7.34 -22.52
C VAL A 281 4.56 5.99 -21.91
N VAL A 282 4.05 5.78 -20.71
CA VAL A 282 4.13 4.52 -19.98
C VAL A 282 2.74 3.89 -20.02
N VAL A 283 2.68 2.65 -20.49
CA VAL A 283 1.43 1.88 -20.60
C VAL A 283 1.43 0.83 -19.50
N LEU A 284 0.40 0.86 -18.66
CA LEU A 284 0.09 -0.20 -17.71
C LEU A 284 -1.04 -1.03 -18.31
N ALA A 285 -0.85 -2.34 -18.44
CA ALA A 285 -1.83 -3.24 -19.04
C ALA A 285 -2.08 -4.45 -18.13
N PRO A 286 -3.32 -4.95 -18.00
CA PRO A 286 -3.54 -6.24 -17.37
C PRO A 286 -2.84 -7.32 -18.19
N ARG A 287 -2.27 -8.32 -17.50
CA ARG A 287 -1.91 -9.58 -18.15
C ARG A 287 -3.18 -10.29 -18.55
N ASP A 288 -3.22 -10.81 -19.77
CA ASP A 288 -4.26 -11.76 -20.16
C ASP A 288 -4.29 -12.88 -19.13
N ARG A 289 -5.41 -13.01 -18.42
CA ARG A 289 -5.63 -14.21 -17.61
C ARG A 289 -5.69 -15.36 -18.61
N PRO A 290 -4.88 -16.43 -18.46
CA PRO A 290 -5.19 -17.63 -19.20
C PRO A 290 -6.61 -18.02 -18.83
N THR A 291 -7.49 -18.03 -19.83
CA THR A 291 -8.85 -18.54 -19.65
C THR A 291 -8.77 -19.97 -19.15
N ALA A 292 -9.74 -20.44 -18.36
CA ALA A 292 -9.77 -21.83 -17.88
C ALA A 292 -9.54 -22.85 -19.01
N ALA A 293 -10.01 -22.56 -20.22
CA ALA A 293 -9.78 -23.35 -21.44
C ALA A 293 -8.30 -23.50 -21.84
N MET A 294 -7.44 -22.51 -21.57
CA MET A 294 -6.00 -22.59 -21.86
C MET A 294 -5.25 -23.41 -20.81
N LEU A 295 -5.74 -23.46 -19.55
CA LEU A 295 -5.14 -24.29 -18.51
C LEU A 295 -5.43 -25.78 -18.74
N GLU A 296 -6.60 -26.13 -19.28
CA GLU A 296 -6.91 -27.50 -19.70
C GLU A 296 -6.09 -27.94 -20.92
N ALA A 297 -5.82 -27.04 -21.86
CA ALA A 297 -5.02 -27.35 -23.06
C ALA A 297 -3.51 -27.51 -22.79
N VAL A 298 -3.00 -26.97 -21.68
CA VAL A 298 -1.60 -27.15 -21.25
C VAL A 298 -1.45 -28.36 -20.31
N ALA A 299 -2.56 -28.87 -19.78
CA ALA A 299 -2.60 -30.07 -18.92
C ALA A 299 -2.96 -31.36 -19.68
N ALA A 300 -3.23 -31.29 -20.98
CA ALA A 300 -3.49 -32.41 -21.89
C ALA A 300 -2.29 -32.69 -22.80
#